data_AF-A0A2K3D3L9-F1
#
_entry.id   AF-A0A2K3D3L9-F1
#
_cell.length_a   1.000
_cell.length_b   1.000
_cell.length_c   1.000
_cell.angle_alpha   90.00
_cell.angle_beta   90.00
_cell.angle_gamma   90.00
#
_symmetry.space_group_name_H-M   'P 1'
#
loop_
_entity.id
_entity.type
_entity.pdbx_description
1 polymer ?
#
loop_
_entity_poly.entity_id
_entity_poly.type
_entity_poly.pdbx_seq_one_letter_code
_entity_poly.pdbx_strand_id
1 'polypeptide(L)'
;MLHSKSQVRQLCQAQRARTGLRLAVCPRSTVKVYAAASAPSFWERISSAFAPKANPEDAERKRLRQVSLELRELITAEEAVVDLPRVNELLDELIAGGDAGLPFDEAAIGGGPWVVRFTRGKPFLWDLTWNTSKIANSRNQASQDFNPAAGRTALNKVELNGPESFISAAGTYEPVDDSAVTPKTIRANIRSGRLVVWGLDLPLPIAGSGLFEVVYVDEQVGLRVFRSSGRYAVQVRPQE
;
A
#
# COMPACT_ATOMS: atom_id res chain seq x y z
N MET A 1 -33.88 -14.69 75.12
CA MET A 1 -33.81 -14.17 73.74
C MET A 1 -32.35 -13.94 73.39
N LEU A 2 -31.73 -14.93 72.76
CA LEU A 2 -30.33 -14.93 72.33
C LEU A 2 -30.35 -15.05 70.81
N HIS A 3 -29.96 -14.01 70.07
CA HIS A 3 -29.64 -14.16 68.65
C HIS A 3 -28.14 -14.36 68.49
N SER A 4 -27.85 -15.66 68.50
CA SER A 4 -26.68 -16.44 68.15
C SER A 4 -25.66 -15.79 67.21
N LYS A 5 -24.39 -15.95 67.58
CA LYS A 5 -23.16 -15.67 66.81
C LYS A 5 -23.07 -16.44 65.48
N SER A 6 -24.06 -17.25 65.10
CA SER A 6 -24.07 -18.03 63.84
C SER A 6 -24.38 -17.20 62.59
N GLN A 7 -25.13 -16.10 62.70
CA GLN A 7 -25.52 -15.30 61.53
C GLN A 7 -24.41 -14.39 60.99
N VAL A 8 -23.46 -13.95 61.84
CA VAL A 8 -22.29 -13.18 61.38
C VAL A 8 -21.27 -14.07 60.65
N ARG A 9 -21.22 -15.37 60.96
CA ARG A 9 -20.33 -16.32 60.27
C ARG A 9 -20.80 -16.66 58.84
N GLN A 10 -22.11 -16.59 58.55
CA GLN A 10 -22.62 -16.85 57.21
C GLN A 10 -22.36 -15.69 56.23
N LEU A 11 -22.36 -14.44 56.70
CA LEU A 11 -22.00 -13.29 55.86
C LEU A 11 -20.51 -13.25 55.48
N CYS A 12 -19.61 -13.75 56.32
CA CYS A 12 -18.19 -13.89 55.97
C CYS A 12 -17.85 -15.14 55.14
N GLN A 13 -18.75 -16.12 55.00
CA GLN A 13 -18.55 -17.27 54.12
C GLN A 13 -19.12 -17.05 52.71
N ALA A 14 -20.11 -16.16 52.53
CA ALA A 14 -20.64 -15.84 51.20
C ALA A 14 -19.74 -14.92 50.36
N GLN A 15 -18.79 -14.20 50.97
CA GLN A 15 -17.75 -13.43 50.25
C GLN A 15 -16.43 -14.20 50.03
N ARG A 16 -16.39 -15.51 50.32
CA ARG A 16 -15.18 -16.34 50.19
C ARG A 16 -15.00 -17.05 48.85
N ALA A 17 -15.78 -16.72 47.83
CA ALA A 17 -15.70 -17.36 46.52
C ALA A 17 -15.21 -16.46 45.37
N ARG A 18 -14.81 -15.19 45.61
CA ARG A 18 -14.40 -14.29 44.51
C ARG A 18 -13.04 -13.61 44.61
N THR A 19 -12.34 -13.74 45.71
CA THR A 19 -10.96 -13.23 45.83
C THR A 19 -10.14 -14.28 46.58
N GLY A 20 -9.20 -14.92 45.87
CA GLY A 20 -8.35 -16.00 46.39
C GLY A 20 -7.32 -15.54 47.43
N LEU A 21 -7.75 -14.81 48.46
CA LEU A 21 -6.92 -14.29 49.54
C LEU A 21 -7.11 -15.14 50.80
N ARG A 22 -6.08 -15.90 51.17
CA ARG A 22 -5.99 -16.59 52.46
C ARG A 22 -5.21 -15.72 53.44
N LEU A 23 -5.89 -15.22 54.46
CA LEU A 23 -5.24 -14.59 55.62
C LEU A 23 -5.24 -15.61 56.77
N ALA A 24 -4.05 -16.10 57.13
CA ALA A 24 -3.82 -16.83 58.37
C ALA A 24 -3.27 -15.82 59.40
N VAL A 25 -3.92 -15.72 60.55
CA VAL A 25 -3.48 -14.84 61.64
C VAL A 25 -2.85 -15.71 62.72
N CYS A 26 -1.53 -15.61 62.89
CA CYS A 26 -0.82 -16.05 64.08
C CYS A 26 -0.44 -14.82 64.93
N PRO A 27 -0.49 -14.91 66.28
CA PRO A 27 -0.16 -13.79 67.13
C PRO A 27 1.37 -13.65 67.22
N ARG A 28 1.86 -12.43 66.95
CA ARG A 28 3.25 -11.95 67.05
C ARG A 28 4.23 -12.49 66.01
N SER A 29 4.21 -11.92 64.80
CA SER A 29 5.41 -11.59 64.00
C SER A 29 5.02 -10.96 62.66
N THR A 30 5.93 -10.15 62.13
CA THR A 30 5.98 -9.48 60.83
C THR A 30 5.11 -10.11 59.74
N VAL A 31 4.18 -9.33 59.18
CA VAL A 31 3.33 -9.74 58.06
C VAL A 31 4.18 -9.80 56.79
N LYS A 32 4.53 -11.01 56.34
CA LYS A 32 5.07 -11.23 54.99
C LYS A 32 3.91 -11.42 54.02
N VAL A 33 3.72 -10.45 53.14
CA VAL A 33 2.77 -10.52 52.04
C VAL A 33 3.42 -11.31 50.91
N TYR A 34 2.93 -12.53 50.66
CA TYR A 34 3.29 -13.29 49.47
C TYR A 34 2.27 -12.96 48.38
N ALA A 35 2.72 -12.24 47.34
CA ALA A 35 1.93 -12.03 46.13
C ALA A 35 1.78 -13.38 45.43
N ALA A 36 0.55 -13.89 45.35
CA ALA A 36 0.23 -15.00 44.46
C ALA A 36 0.42 -14.50 43.01
N ALA A 37 1.38 -15.10 42.32
CA ALA A 37 1.60 -14.88 40.90
C ALA A 37 0.30 -15.23 40.13
N SER A 38 -0.10 -14.35 39.19
CA SER A 38 -1.15 -14.52 38.15
C SER A 38 -2.39 -13.62 38.19
N ALA A 39 -2.29 -12.38 38.69
CA ALA A 39 -3.24 -11.34 38.28
C ALA A 39 -2.46 -10.17 37.65
N PRO A 40 -2.78 -9.74 36.42
CA PRO A 40 -2.14 -8.56 35.84
C PRO A 40 -2.38 -7.38 36.78
N SER A 41 -1.30 -6.63 37.00
CA SER A 41 -1.30 -5.49 37.91
C SER A 41 -2.39 -4.49 37.51
N PHE A 42 -2.87 -3.70 38.47
CA PHE A 42 -3.84 -2.64 38.23
C PHE A 42 -3.40 -1.71 37.07
N TRP A 43 -2.09 -1.47 36.94
CA TRP A 43 -1.51 -0.68 35.86
C TRP A 43 -1.54 -1.39 34.49
N GLU A 44 -1.33 -2.71 34.43
CA GLU A 44 -1.50 -3.48 33.19
C GLU A 44 -2.96 -3.55 32.73
N ARG A 45 -3.91 -3.51 33.66
CA ARG A 45 -5.35 -3.44 33.36
C ARG A 45 -5.77 -2.07 32.85
N ILE A 46 -5.19 -1.00 33.40
CA ILE A 46 -5.42 0.36 32.91
C ILE A 46 -4.76 0.55 31.56
N SER A 47 -3.49 0.15 31.38
CA SER A 47 -2.78 0.31 30.11
C SER A 47 -3.42 -0.49 28.98
N SER A 48 -3.98 -1.68 29.25
CA SER A 48 -4.73 -2.45 28.25
C SER A 48 -6.12 -1.89 27.94
N ALA A 49 -6.75 -1.17 28.88
CA ALA A 49 -8.01 -0.45 28.65
C ALA A 49 -7.82 0.84 27.83
N PHE A 50 -6.63 1.45 27.88
CA PHE A 50 -6.24 2.62 27.07
C PHE A 50 -5.38 2.26 25.86
N ALA A 51 -5.03 0.98 25.67
CA ALA A 51 -4.37 0.54 24.45
C ALA A 51 -5.36 0.79 23.30
N PRO A 52 -5.01 1.62 22.31
CA PRO A 52 -5.89 1.82 21.17
C PRO A 52 -6.14 0.45 20.55
N LYS A 53 -7.42 0.04 20.48
CA LYS A 53 -7.79 -1.15 19.72
C LYS A 53 -7.25 -0.94 18.32
N ALA A 54 -6.32 -1.80 17.90
CA ALA A 54 -5.74 -1.71 16.57
C ALA A 54 -6.89 -1.70 15.56
N ASN A 55 -7.03 -0.60 14.84
CA ASN A 55 -8.00 -0.50 13.76
C ASN A 55 -7.58 -1.51 12.68
N PRO A 56 -8.40 -2.51 12.33
CA PRO A 56 -8.03 -3.51 11.33
C PRO A 56 -7.66 -2.89 9.99
N GLU A 57 -8.26 -1.75 9.62
CA GLU A 57 -7.91 -1.02 8.40
C GLU A 57 -6.48 -0.46 8.44
N ASP A 58 -6.03 0.00 9.60
CA ASP A 58 -4.68 0.55 9.76
C ASP A 58 -3.62 -0.56 9.79
N ALA A 59 -3.98 -1.74 10.29
CA ALA A 59 -3.14 -2.93 10.20
C ALA A 59 -2.98 -3.37 8.74
N GLU A 60 -4.08 -3.40 7.96
CA GLU A 60 -4.02 -3.77 6.55
C GLU A 60 -3.25 -2.72 5.72
N ARG A 61 -3.49 -1.42 5.93
CA ARG A 61 -2.71 -0.35 5.30
C ARG A 61 -1.21 -0.49 5.56
N LYS A 62 -0.83 -0.80 6.80
CA LYS A 62 0.58 -1.05 7.16
C LYS A 62 1.13 -2.29 6.46
N ARG A 63 0.34 -3.37 6.38
CA ARG A 63 0.72 -4.60 5.68
C ARG A 63 0.98 -4.34 4.19
N LEU A 64 0.02 -3.73 3.50
CA LEU A 64 0.15 -3.40 2.08
C LEU A 64 1.29 -2.43 1.80
N ARG A 65 1.57 -1.49 2.71
CA ARG A 65 2.76 -0.65 2.62
C ARG A 65 4.06 -1.46 2.63
N GLN A 66 4.19 -2.43 3.53
CA GLN A 66 5.37 -3.30 3.57
C GLN A 66 5.49 -4.13 2.28
N VAL A 67 4.38 -4.70 1.79
CA VAL A 67 4.31 -5.40 0.50
C VAL A 67 4.79 -4.50 -0.65
N SER A 68 4.32 -3.24 -0.69
CA SER A 68 4.71 -2.30 -1.74
C SER A 68 6.18 -1.88 -1.66
N LEU A 69 6.75 -1.79 -0.45
CA LEU A 69 8.15 -1.48 -0.23
C LEU A 69 9.04 -2.63 -0.71
N GLU A 70 8.72 -3.86 -0.31
CA GLU A 70 9.43 -5.06 -0.77
C GLU A 70 9.35 -5.21 -2.30
N LEU A 71 8.16 -4.99 -2.89
CA LEU A 71 7.98 -5.04 -4.34
C LEU A 71 8.84 -3.98 -5.04
N ARG A 72 8.87 -2.75 -4.52
CA ARG A 72 9.69 -1.67 -5.07
C ARG A 72 11.17 -2.04 -5.04
N GLU A 73 11.67 -2.57 -3.92
CA GLU A 73 13.07 -2.99 -3.78
C GLU A 73 13.43 -4.06 -4.81
N LEU A 74 12.60 -5.10 -4.97
CA LEU A 74 12.85 -6.18 -5.93
C LEU A 74 12.90 -5.69 -7.38
N ILE A 75 12.01 -4.79 -7.78
CA ILE A 75 11.92 -4.31 -9.18
C ILE A 75 12.88 -3.14 -9.48
N THR A 76 13.58 -2.63 -8.47
CA THR A 76 14.58 -1.55 -8.62
C THR A 76 16.00 -2.00 -8.31
N ALA A 77 16.20 -3.19 -7.77
CA ALA A 77 17.52 -3.78 -7.59
C ALA A 77 18.30 -3.86 -8.91
N GLU A 78 19.59 -3.52 -8.87
CA GLU A 78 20.49 -3.56 -10.03
C GLU A 78 20.96 -4.98 -10.38
N GLU A 79 20.64 -5.98 -9.56
CA GLU A 79 21.12 -7.35 -9.73
C GLU A 79 20.42 -8.09 -10.88
N ALA A 80 21.18 -8.96 -11.54
CA ALA A 80 20.80 -9.59 -12.82
C ALA A 80 19.62 -10.58 -12.74
N VAL A 81 19.10 -10.91 -11.55
CA VAL A 81 18.02 -11.88 -11.38
C VAL A 81 16.97 -11.31 -10.43
N VAL A 82 15.92 -10.74 -11.01
CA VAL A 82 14.69 -10.41 -10.29
C VAL A 82 13.95 -11.71 -9.95
N ASP A 83 13.60 -11.91 -8.67
CA ASP A 83 12.73 -13.03 -8.24
C ASP A 83 11.30 -12.82 -8.75
N LEU A 84 11.06 -13.26 -9.99
CA LEU A 84 9.77 -13.10 -10.66
C LEU A 84 8.61 -13.78 -9.92
N PRO A 85 8.74 -15.01 -9.37
CA PRO A 85 7.72 -15.59 -8.51
C PRO A 85 7.33 -14.64 -7.37
N ARG A 86 8.31 -14.15 -6.60
CA ARG A 86 8.04 -13.25 -5.47
C ARG A 86 7.41 -11.92 -5.89
N VAL A 87 7.86 -11.33 -7.00
CA VAL A 87 7.26 -10.12 -7.58
C VAL A 87 5.79 -10.33 -7.94
N ASN A 88 5.43 -11.48 -8.50
CA ASN A 88 4.05 -11.78 -8.85
C ASN A 88 3.18 -11.98 -7.60
N GLU A 89 3.67 -12.66 -6.57
CA GLU A 89 2.97 -12.83 -5.29
C GLU A 89 2.65 -11.46 -4.65
N LEU A 90 3.67 -10.60 -4.51
CA LEU A 90 3.50 -9.26 -3.93
C LEU A 90 2.53 -8.41 -4.76
N LEU A 91 2.60 -8.50 -6.08
CA LEU A 91 1.66 -7.81 -6.97
C LEU A 91 0.22 -8.31 -6.75
N ASP A 92 0.00 -9.61 -6.62
CA ASP A 92 -1.33 -10.18 -6.35
C ASP A 92 -1.89 -9.72 -5.00
N GLU A 93 -1.04 -9.60 -3.98
CA GLU A 93 -1.44 -9.04 -2.68
C GLU A 93 -1.90 -7.58 -2.79
N LEU A 94 -1.17 -6.75 -3.54
CA LEU A 94 -1.57 -5.35 -3.78
C LEU A 94 -2.85 -5.24 -4.59
N ILE A 95 -3.04 -6.13 -5.58
CA ILE A 95 -4.27 -6.18 -6.39
C ILE A 95 -5.45 -6.57 -5.52
N ALA A 96 -5.32 -7.62 -4.71
CA ALA A 96 -6.38 -8.05 -3.81
C ALA A 96 -6.75 -6.97 -2.79
N GLY A 97 -5.74 -6.27 -2.24
CA GLY A 97 -5.96 -5.11 -1.38
C GLY A 97 -6.68 -3.97 -2.09
N GLY A 98 -6.25 -3.62 -3.29
CA GLY A 98 -6.86 -2.58 -4.12
C GLY A 98 -8.30 -2.88 -4.53
N ASP A 99 -8.60 -4.10 -4.93
CA ASP A 99 -9.94 -4.59 -5.29
C ASP A 99 -10.90 -4.62 -4.07
N ALA A 100 -10.36 -4.62 -2.85
CA ALA A 100 -11.15 -4.55 -1.62
C ALA A 100 -11.63 -3.12 -1.26
N GLY A 101 -11.22 -2.09 -2.01
CA GLY A 101 -11.71 -0.71 -1.80
C GLY A 101 -10.83 0.16 -0.91
N LEU A 102 -9.55 0.36 -1.27
CA LEU A 102 -8.68 1.28 -0.53
C LEU A 102 -9.03 2.73 -0.83
N PRO A 103 -8.93 3.67 0.13
CA PRO A 103 -9.10 5.08 -0.14
C PRO A 103 -8.19 5.56 -1.28
N PHE A 104 -8.76 6.34 -2.20
CA PHE A 104 -8.06 6.88 -3.36
C PHE A 104 -8.06 8.41 -3.33
N ASP A 105 -6.86 8.99 -3.40
CA ASP A 105 -6.65 10.42 -3.65
C ASP A 105 -6.12 10.60 -5.08
N GLU A 106 -6.79 11.44 -5.88
CA GLU A 106 -6.36 11.74 -7.24
C GLU A 106 -5.00 12.46 -7.26
N ALA A 107 -4.66 13.21 -6.21
CA ALA A 107 -3.34 13.84 -6.10
C ALA A 107 -2.20 12.81 -6.11
N ALA A 108 -2.47 11.58 -5.62
CA ALA A 108 -1.50 10.49 -5.49
C ALA A 108 -0.94 9.99 -6.83
N ILE A 109 -1.70 10.14 -7.92
CA ILE A 109 -1.23 9.75 -9.26
C ILE A 109 -0.38 10.85 -9.93
N GLY A 110 -0.28 12.03 -9.31
CA GLY A 110 0.55 13.13 -9.79
C GLY A 110 2.01 13.06 -9.36
N GLY A 111 2.72 14.17 -9.59
CA GLY A 111 4.04 14.41 -8.99
C GLY A 111 5.22 13.80 -9.73
N GLY A 112 5.17 13.68 -11.06
CA GLY A 112 6.37 13.50 -11.89
C GLY A 112 6.39 12.21 -12.70
N PRO A 113 7.42 12.00 -13.54
CA PRO A 113 7.44 10.84 -14.41
C PRO A 113 7.56 9.57 -13.58
N TRP A 114 6.48 8.81 -13.48
CA TRP A 114 6.48 7.50 -12.87
C TRP A 114 6.98 6.48 -13.89
N VAL A 115 8.07 5.80 -13.57
CA VAL A 115 8.77 4.88 -14.47
C VAL A 115 8.18 3.48 -14.33
N VAL A 116 7.83 2.86 -15.46
CA VAL A 116 7.40 1.46 -15.50
C VAL A 116 8.61 0.57 -15.22
N ARG A 117 8.53 -0.26 -14.17
CA ARG A 117 9.58 -1.22 -13.80
C ARG A 117 9.18 -2.67 -14.01
N PHE A 118 7.89 -2.97 -13.92
CA PHE A 118 7.39 -4.31 -14.10
C PHE A 118 6.05 -4.31 -14.82
N THR A 119 5.84 -5.31 -15.68
CA THR A 119 4.54 -5.55 -16.33
C THR A 119 4.21 -7.02 -16.27
N ARG A 120 2.96 -7.33 -15.91
CA ARG A 120 2.40 -8.68 -16.00
C ARG A 120 1.47 -8.77 -17.21
N GLY A 121 1.81 -9.67 -18.13
CA GLY A 121 1.16 -9.80 -19.43
C GLY A 121 1.92 -9.05 -20.54
N LYS A 122 1.30 -8.94 -21.71
CA LYS A 122 1.90 -8.22 -22.85
C LYS A 122 2.08 -6.73 -22.46
N PRO A 123 3.23 -6.10 -22.78
CA PRO A 123 3.44 -4.68 -22.52
C PRO A 123 2.33 -3.80 -23.12
N PHE A 124 2.18 -2.60 -22.59
CA PHE A 124 1.27 -1.58 -23.12
C PHE A 124 1.88 -0.94 -24.38
N LEU A 125 1.65 0.36 -24.62
CA LEU A 125 2.13 1.10 -25.80
C LEU A 125 3.66 1.05 -26.00
N TRP A 126 4.44 0.63 -25.00
CA TRP A 126 5.90 0.46 -25.04
C TRP A 126 6.38 -0.93 -25.51
N ASP A 127 5.51 -1.72 -26.15
CA ASP A 127 5.82 -3.06 -26.72
C ASP A 127 7.02 -3.03 -27.70
N LEU A 128 7.22 -1.90 -28.40
CA LEU A 128 8.32 -1.69 -29.36
C LEU A 128 9.72 -1.86 -28.75
N THR A 129 9.89 -1.52 -27.48
CA THR A 129 11.18 -1.57 -26.77
C THR A 129 11.30 -2.78 -25.83
N TRP A 130 10.20 -3.49 -25.56
CA TRP A 130 10.16 -4.67 -24.71
C TRP A 130 10.74 -5.92 -25.39
N ASN A 131 10.35 -6.18 -26.65
CA ASN A 131 10.85 -7.33 -27.42
C ASN A 131 12.35 -7.26 -27.74
N THR A 132 13.00 -6.12 -27.45
CA THR A 132 14.45 -5.94 -27.65
C THR A 132 15.25 -6.01 -26.34
N SER A 133 14.63 -6.35 -25.20
CA SER A 133 15.27 -6.40 -23.88
C SER A 133 15.91 -5.07 -23.44
N LYS A 134 15.52 -3.94 -24.06
CA LYS A 134 16.15 -2.63 -23.84
C LYS A 134 15.50 -1.78 -22.76
N ILE A 135 14.27 -2.08 -22.33
CA ILE A 135 13.62 -1.37 -21.20
C ILE A 135 14.06 -1.93 -19.85
N ALA A 136 14.41 -3.22 -19.79
CA ALA A 136 14.90 -3.85 -18.56
C ALA A 136 16.40 -3.59 -18.30
N ASN A 137 17.14 -3.12 -19.31
CA ASN A 137 18.58 -2.85 -19.22
C ASN A 137 18.86 -1.35 -19.36
N SER A 138 18.82 -0.65 -18.21
CA SER A 138 19.46 0.63 -17.81
C SER A 138 19.53 1.86 -18.74
N ARG A 139 19.21 1.79 -20.05
CA ARG A 139 19.33 2.93 -20.97
C ARG A 139 18.02 3.54 -21.43
N ASN A 140 16.92 2.79 -21.43
CA ASN A 140 15.63 3.28 -21.90
C ASN A 140 14.56 3.13 -20.83
N GLN A 141 13.82 4.21 -20.58
CA GLN A 141 12.72 4.22 -19.64
C GLN A 141 11.38 4.46 -20.35
N ALA A 142 10.35 3.78 -19.87
CA ALA A 142 8.96 4.15 -20.15
C ALA A 142 8.40 4.83 -18.89
N SER A 143 7.81 6.01 -19.05
CA SER A 143 7.25 6.77 -17.94
C SER A 143 5.90 7.38 -18.27
N GLN A 144 5.17 7.70 -17.21
CA GLN A 144 3.86 8.35 -17.27
C GLN A 144 3.76 9.42 -16.21
N ASP A 145 3.35 10.61 -16.63
CA ASP A 145 3.11 11.75 -15.75
C ASP A 145 1.65 12.19 -15.88
N PHE A 146 0.98 12.27 -14.74
CA PHE A 146 -0.37 12.83 -14.63
C PHE A 146 -0.29 14.12 -13.85
N ASN A 147 -1.08 15.12 -14.25
CA ASN A 147 -1.17 16.36 -13.49
C ASN A 147 -2.63 16.67 -13.15
N PRO A 148 -3.11 16.20 -11.98
CA PRO A 148 -4.46 16.51 -11.51
C PRO A 148 -4.68 18.02 -11.36
N ALA A 149 -3.68 18.74 -10.84
CA ALA A 149 -3.76 20.18 -10.58
C ALA A 149 -3.79 21.03 -11.86
N ALA A 150 -3.13 20.59 -12.93
CA ALA A 150 -3.09 21.30 -14.22
C ALA A 150 -4.18 20.82 -15.19
N GLY A 151 -5.40 20.61 -14.69
CA GLY A 151 -6.53 20.25 -15.55
C GLY A 151 -6.49 18.80 -16.06
N ARG A 152 -5.98 17.88 -15.25
CA ARG A 152 -5.93 16.43 -15.54
C ARG A 152 -5.21 16.10 -16.85
N THR A 153 -4.01 16.64 -17.04
CA THR A 153 -3.19 16.28 -18.20
C THR A 153 -2.52 14.93 -18.01
N ALA A 154 -2.29 14.23 -19.12
CA ALA A 154 -1.57 12.96 -19.16
C ALA A 154 -0.43 13.04 -20.19
N LEU A 155 0.75 12.61 -19.80
CA LEU A 155 1.92 12.49 -20.66
C LEU A 155 2.54 11.10 -20.50
N ASN A 156 2.59 10.33 -21.58
CA ASN A 156 3.34 9.09 -21.65
C ASN A 156 4.63 9.34 -22.43
N LYS A 157 5.77 8.82 -21.97
CA LYS A 157 7.08 8.92 -22.63
C LYS A 157 7.73 7.55 -22.71
N VAL A 158 8.36 7.22 -23.84
CA VAL A 158 9.18 6.02 -24.02
C VAL A 158 10.49 6.42 -24.68
N GLU A 159 11.61 6.06 -24.06
CA GLU A 159 12.95 6.41 -24.53
C GLU A 159 13.50 5.42 -25.58
N LEU A 160 14.29 5.96 -26.50
CA LEU A 160 14.85 5.31 -27.68
C LEU A 160 16.37 5.53 -27.72
N ASN A 161 17.09 4.76 -26.93
CA ASN A 161 18.54 4.87 -26.69
C ASN A 161 18.92 6.10 -25.84
N GLY A 162 18.23 6.31 -24.73
CA GLY A 162 18.51 7.38 -23.77
C GLY A 162 17.46 8.50 -23.76
N PRO A 163 17.59 9.46 -22.83
CA PRO A 163 16.55 10.46 -22.55
C PRO A 163 16.38 11.51 -23.65
N GLU A 164 17.38 11.71 -24.51
CA GLU A 164 17.37 12.69 -25.62
C GLU A 164 16.62 12.19 -26.85
N SER A 165 16.37 10.89 -26.94
CA SER A 165 15.63 10.28 -28.05
C SER A 165 14.41 9.56 -27.49
N PHE A 166 13.20 10.00 -27.80
CA PHE A 166 11.99 9.45 -27.19
C PHE A 166 10.74 9.66 -28.04
N ILE A 167 9.76 8.80 -27.81
CA ILE A 167 8.38 8.99 -28.25
C ILE A 167 7.59 9.49 -27.05
N SER A 168 6.74 10.50 -27.26
CA SER A 168 5.80 10.96 -26.25
C SER A 168 4.38 11.05 -26.80
N ALA A 169 3.40 10.84 -25.93
CA ALA A 169 1.98 10.93 -26.23
C ALA A 169 1.30 11.74 -25.12
N ALA A 170 0.67 12.85 -25.52
CA ALA A 170 0.10 13.84 -24.63
C ALA A 170 -1.42 13.97 -24.84
N GLY A 171 -2.13 14.23 -23.75
CA GLY A 171 -3.57 14.39 -23.74
C GLY A 171 -4.10 14.73 -22.37
N THR A 172 -5.33 14.30 -22.11
CA THR A 172 -6.00 14.48 -20.82
C THR A 172 -6.46 13.14 -20.28
N TYR A 173 -6.87 13.13 -19.02
CA TYR A 173 -7.59 12.01 -18.43
C TYR A 173 -8.79 12.50 -17.62
N GLU A 174 -9.74 11.62 -17.39
CA GLU A 174 -10.90 11.88 -16.55
C GLU A 174 -11.29 10.62 -15.78
N PRO A 175 -11.68 10.72 -14.50
CA PRO A 175 -12.28 9.60 -13.80
C PRO A 175 -13.61 9.24 -14.46
N VAL A 176 -13.89 7.94 -14.58
CA VAL A 176 -15.16 7.45 -15.18
C VAL A 176 -16.27 7.32 -14.13
N ASP A 177 -15.88 7.16 -12.87
CA ASP A 177 -16.78 7.09 -11.72
C ASP A 177 -16.38 8.13 -10.65
N ASP A 178 -17.26 8.37 -9.68
CA ASP A 178 -17.02 9.28 -8.55
C ASP A 178 -16.61 8.54 -7.26
N SER A 179 -16.21 7.26 -7.35
CA SER A 179 -15.78 6.51 -6.18
C SER A 179 -14.53 7.11 -5.53
N ALA A 180 -14.50 7.15 -4.21
CA ALA A 180 -13.35 7.61 -3.43
C ALA A 180 -12.42 6.43 -3.06
N VAL A 181 -12.52 5.32 -3.78
CA VAL A 181 -11.79 4.08 -3.50
C VAL A 181 -11.21 3.47 -4.76
N THR A 182 -10.22 2.60 -4.61
CA THR A 182 -9.70 1.74 -5.67
C THR A 182 -10.63 0.53 -5.89
N PRO A 183 -10.59 -0.10 -7.09
CA PRO A 183 -9.91 0.36 -8.30
C PRO A 183 -10.59 1.61 -8.86
N LYS A 184 -9.78 2.63 -9.20
CA LYS A 184 -10.30 3.87 -9.79
C LYS A 184 -10.25 3.77 -11.31
N THR A 185 -11.41 3.79 -11.98
CA THR A 185 -11.44 3.76 -13.45
C THR A 185 -11.16 5.13 -14.03
N ILE A 186 -10.19 5.21 -14.95
CA ILE A 186 -9.77 6.43 -15.62
C ILE A 186 -9.87 6.23 -17.14
N ARG A 187 -10.43 7.24 -17.82
CA ARG A 187 -10.36 7.38 -19.27
C ARG A 187 -9.24 8.34 -19.63
N ALA A 188 -8.25 7.85 -20.37
CA ALA A 188 -7.27 8.70 -21.04
C ALA A 188 -7.75 9.08 -22.44
N ASN A 189 -7.53 10.32 -22.84
CA ASN A 189 -7.81 10.87 -24.15
C ASN A 189 -6.52 11.51 -24.71
N ILE A 190 -5.79 10.76 -25.53
CA ILE A 190 -4.55 11.19 -26.16
C ILE A 190 -4.87 11.95 -27.45
N ARG A 191 -4.29 13.15 -27.58
CA ARG A 191 -4.58 14.07 -28.68
C ARG A 191 -3.42 14.27 -29.63
N SER A 192 -2.20 14.04 -29.15
CA SER A 192 -0.99 14.29 -29.93
C SER A 192 0.11 13.35 -29.48
N GLY A 193 0.99 13.00 -30.41
CA GLY A 193 2.28 12.42 -30.08
C GLY A 193 3.40 13.11 -30.84
N ARG A 194 4.62 12.84 -30.40
CA ARG A 194 5.83 13.30 -31.09
C ARG A 194 6.98 12.33 -30.90
N LEU A 195 7.89 12.32 -31.86
CA LEU A 195 9.19 11.67 -31.82
C LEU A 195 10.25 12.75 -31.73
N VAL A 196 11.06 12.70 -30.69
CA VAL A 196 12.29 13.49 -30.56
C VAL A 196 13.45 12.54 -30.79
N VAL A 197 14.31 12.81 -31.77
CA VAL A 197 15.48 11.96 -32.08
C VAL A 197 16.52 12.77 -32.86
N TRP A 198 17.79 12.71 -32.46
CA TRP A 198 18.91 13.36 -33.16
C TRP A 198 18.67 14.84 -33.51
N GLY A 199 18.06 15.60 -32.59
CA GLY A 199 17.74 17.03 -32.79
C GLY A 199 16.52 17.30 -33.66
N LEU A 200 15.83 16.27 -34.17
CA LEU A 200 14.54 16.39 -34.84
C LEU A 200 13.39 16.29 -33.83
N ASP A 201 12.36 17.10 -34.01
CA ASP A 201 11.06 16.96 -33.33
C ASP A 201 9.98 16.77 -34.41
N LEU A 202 9.46 15.55 -34.50
CA LEU A 202 8.52 15.13 -35.54
C LEU A 202 7.16 14.83 -34.91
N PRO A 203 6.06 15.46 -35.36
CA PRO A 203 4.73 15.11 -34.90
C PRO A 203 4.39 13.68 -35.34
N LEU A 204 3.80 12.91 -34.42
CA LEU A 204 3.31 11.56 -34.70
C LEU A 204 1.78 11.55 -34.64
N PRO A 205 1.10 10.79 -35.51
CA PRO A 205 -0.36 10.63 -35.50
C PRO A 205 -0.82 9.69 -34.37
N ILE A 206 -0.32 9.90 -33.14
CA ILE A 206 -0.74 9.16 -31.95
C ILE A 206 -1.92 9.90 -31.35
N ALA A 207 -3.12 9.36 -31.55
CA ALA A 207 -4.35 9.85 -30.95
C ALA A 207 -5.28 8.68 -30.63
N GLY A 208 -6.13 8.85 -29.64
CA GLY A 208 -7.11 7.84 -29.25
C GLY A 208 -7.50 7.93 -27.78
N SER A 209 -8.56 7.20 -27.44
CA SER A 209 -9.05 7.08 -26.07
C SER A 209 -8.85 5.67 -25.55
N GLY A 210 -8.55 5.52 -24.27
CA GLY A 210 -8.40 4.22 -23.61
C GLY A 210 -8.87 4.26 -22.16
N LEU A 211 -9.24 3.11 -21.62
CA LEU A 211 -9.59 2.93 -20.21
C LEU A 211 -8.47 2.18 -19.50
N PHE A 212 -8.17 2.61 -18.28
CA PHE A 212 -7.32 1.88 -17.35
C PHE A 212 -7.82 2.11 -15.92
N GLU A 213 -7.41 1.27 -15.00
CA GLU A 213 -7.77 1.34 -13.60
C GLU A 213 -6.52 1.58 -12.75
N VAL A 214 -6.64 2.44 -11.76
CA VAL A 214 -5.64 2.58 -10.68
C VAL A 214 -6.04 1.62 -9.58
N VAL A 215 -5.26 0.55 -9.41
CA VAL A 215 -5.57 -0.51 -8.44
C VAL A 215 -4.95 -0.22 -7.09
N TYR A 216 -3.74 0.34 -7.08
CA TYR A 216 -3.02 0.65 -5.84
C TYR A 216 -2.10 1.84 -6.05
N VAL A 217 -2.00 2.71 -5.04
CA VAL A 217 -1.02 3.80 -4.98
C VAL A 217 -0.52 3.93 -3.55
N ASP A 218 0.79 3.92 -3.36
CA ASP A 218 1.43 4.32 -2.11
C ASP A 218 2.40 5.47 -2.42
N GLU A 219 2.02 6.68 -2.04
CA GLU A 219 2.83 7.88 -2.22
C GLU A 219 4.10 7.89 -1.37
N GLN A 220 4.06 7.28 -0.19
CA GLN A 220 5.21 7.25 0.71
C GLN A 220 6.29 6.31 0.17
N VAL A 221 5.85 5.17 -0.35
CA VAL A 221 6.75 4.23 -1.04
C VAL A 221 7.05 4.71 -2.46
N GLY A 222 6.25 5.58 -3.06
CA GLY A 222 6.42 5.99 -4.45
C GLY A 222 6.22 4.84 -5.42
N LEU A 223 5.22 3.98 -5.17
CA LEU A 223 4.83 2.86 -6.04
C LEU A 223 3.34 2.94 -6.38
N ARG A 224 3.00 2.62 -7.63
CA ARG A 224 1.61 2.48 -8.07
C ARG A 224 1.41 1.32 -9.04
N VAL A 225 0.19 0.79 -9.04
CA VAL A 225 -0.24 -0.34 -9.87
C VAL A 225 -1.43 0.06 -10.70
N PHE A 226 -1.31 -0.12 -12.02
CA PHE A 226 -2.41 0.03 -12.96
C PHE A 226 -2.85 -1.32 -13.52
N ARG A 227 -4.13 -1.42 -13.84
CA ARG A 227 -4.74 -2.54 -14.56
C ARG A 227 -5.37 -2.02 -15.85
N SER A 228 -5.18 -2.72 -16.95
CA SER A 228 -5.88 -2.44 -18.21
C SER A 228 -5.92 -3.68 -19.09
N SER A 229 -7.11 -4.05 -19.56
CA SER A 229 -7.34 -5.23 -20.43
C SER A 229 -6.71 -6.52 -19.88
N GLY A 230 -6.82 -6.75 -18.57
CA GLY A 230 -6.26 -7.93 -17.89
C GLY A 230 -4.74 -7.93 -17.71
N ARG A 231 -4.07 -6.82 -18.01
CA ARG A 231 -2.62 -6.62 -17.84
C ARG A 231 -2.35 -5.66 -16.69
N TYR A 232 -1.17 -5.79 -16.10
CA TYR A 232 -0.75 -4.94 -14.99
C TYR A 232 0.55 -4.23 -15.30
N ALA A 233 0.67 -2.98 -14.86
CA ALA A 233 1.92 -2.23 -14.85
C ALA A 233 2.19 -1.73 -13.43
N VAL A 234 3.41 -1.98 -12.96
CA VAL A 234 3.94 -1.41 -11.74
C VAL A 234 4.87 -0.27 -12.13
N GLN A 235 4.55 0.92 -11.61
CA GLN A 235 5.34 2.11 -11.82
C GLN A 235 5.90 2.62 -10.51
N VAL A 236 7.13 3.12 -10.55
CA VAL A 236 7.80 3.69 -9.39
C VAL A 236 8.19 5.14 -9.68
N ARG A 237 8.20 5.97 -8.65
CA ARG A 237 8.85 7.27 -8.75
C ARG A 237 10.37 7.06 -8.80
N PRO A 238 11.10 7.66 -9.76
CA PRO A 238 12.55 7.60 -9.77
C PRO A 238 13.10 8.16 -8.44
N GLN A 239 14.12 7.52 -7.88
CA GLN A 239 14.87 8.08 -6.76
C GLN A 239 15.72 9.24 -7.30
N GLU A 240 15.65 10.38 -6.63
CA GLU A 240 16.58 11.51 -6.84
C GLU A 240 17.97 11.18 -6.28
#